data_AF-A0A537YAC5-F1
#
_entry.id   AF-A0A537YAC5-F1
#
_cell.length_a   1.000
_cell.length_b   1.000
_cell.length_c   1.000
_cell.angle_alpha   90.00
_cell.angle_beta   90.00
_cell.angle_gamma   90.00
#
_symmetry.space_group_name_H-M   'P 1'
#
loop_
_entity.id
_entity.type
_entity.pdbx_description
1 polymer ?
#
loop_
_entity_poly.entity_id
_entity_poly.type
_entity_poly.pdbx_seq_one_letter_code
_entity_poly.pdbx_strand_id
1 'polypeptide(L)' 'MPKPLVIVESPAKAKTIAGILGRDFVVESSIGHIRDLPRNASEVPSAFKAEPWSR' A
#
# COMPACT_ATOMS: atom_id res chain seq x y z
N MET A 1 -19.20 4.24 16.24
CA MET A 1 -18.12 5.22 15.98
C MET A 1 -17.22 4.67 14.89
N PRO A 2 -16.61 5.52 14.04
CA PRO A 2 -15.61 5.05 13.08
C PRO A 2 -14.43 4.43 13.82
N LYS A 3 -13.99 3.26 13.36
CA LYS A 3 -12.84 2.55 13.92
C LYS A 3 -11.55 3.08 13.29
N PRO A 4 -10.48 3.34 14.06
CA PRO A 4 -9.19 3.68 13.49
C PRO A 4 -8.66 2.56 12.58
N LEU A 5 -8.06 2.95 11.46
CA LEU A 5 -7.38 2.04 10.54
C LEU A 5 -5.89 2.00 10.85
N VAL A 6 -5.34 0.79 10.99
CA VAL A 6 -3.91 0.53 11.12
C VAL A 6 -3.45 -0.26 9.91
N ILE A 7 -2.41 0.23 9.23
CA ILE A 7 -1.82 -0.43 8.06
C ILE A 7 -0.45 -0.97 8.43
N VAL A 8 -0.20 -2.25 8.15
CA VAL A 8 1.07 -2.95 8.40
C VAL A 8 1.62 -3.57 7.11
N GLU A 9 2.88 -4.00 7.11
CA GLU A 9 3.54 -4.43 5.88
C GLU A 9 3.15 -5.83 5.39
N SER A 10 2.71 -6.73 6.28
CA SER A 10 2.45 -8.13 5.94
C SER A 10 1.15 -8.69 6.54
N PRO A 11 0.50 -9.67 5.89
CA PRO A 11 -0.74 -10.28 6.40
C PRO A 11 -0.56 -10.99 7.75
N ALA A 12 0.59 -11.64 7.97
CA ALA A 12 0.89 -12.30 9.23
C ALA A 12 0.92 -11.31 10.41
N LYS A 13 1.53 -10.13 10.19
CA LYS A 13 1.56 -9.07 11.19
C LYS A 13 0.18 -8.47 11.44
N ALA A 14 -0.63 -8.30 10.39
CA ALA A 14 -1.99 -7.79 10.53
C ALA A 14 -2.82 -8.68 11.46
N LYS A 15 -2.73 -10.00 11.28
CA LYS A 15 -3.39 -10.99 12.16
C LYS A 15 -2.94 -10.87 13.62
N THR A 16 -1.63 -10.73 13.86
CA THR A 16 -1.08 -10.59 15.21
C THR A 16 -1.55 -9.30 15.87
N ILE A 17 -1.47 -8.16 15.17
CA ILE A 17 -1.84 -6.84 15.71
C ILE A 17 -3.35 -6.74 15.93
N ALA A 18 -4.18 -7.30 15.04
CA ALA A 18 -5.64 -7.34 15.23
C ALA A 18 -6.04 -8.11 16.50
N GLY A 19 -5.32 -9.21 16.82
CA GLY A 19 -5.54 -9.94 18.06
C GLY A 19 -5.21 -9.13 19.33
N ILE A 20 -4.20 -8.26 19.26
CA ILE A 20 -3.77 -7.41 20.38
C ILE A 20 -4.72 -6.21 20.57
N LEU A 21 -5.10 -5.55 19.48
CA LEU A 21 -5.90 -4.32 19.51
C LEU A 21 -7.41 -4.58 19.65
N GLY A 22 -7.87 -5.78 19.30
CA GLY A 22 -9.26 -6.18 19.43
C GLY A 22 -10.19 -5.47 18.44
N ARG A 23 -11.48 -5.45 18.76
CA ARG A 23 -12.56 -5.07 17.82
C ARG A 23 -12.66 -3.56 17.58
N ASP A 24 -11.93 -2.74 18.32
CA ASP A 24 -11.99 -1.28 18.22
C ASP A 24 -11.18 -0.73 17.03
N PHE A 25 -10.31 -1.57 16.44
CA PHE A 25 -9.45 -1.22 15.32
C PHE A 25 -9.78 -2.04 14.07
N VAL A 26 -9.50 -1.46 12.91
CA VAL A 26 -9.40 -2.18 11.63
C VAL A 26 -7.92 -2.28 11.29
N VAL A 27 -7.41 -3.49 11.05
CA VAL A 27 -5.99 -3.73 10.77
C VAL A 27 -5.85 -4.40 9.41
N GLU A 28 -5.16 -3.74 8.50
CA GLU A 28 -4.98 -4.20 7.11
C GLU A 28 -3.49 -4.26 6.73
N SER A 29 -3.18 -5.09 5.75
CA SER A 29 -1.81 -5.26 5.24
C SER A 29 -1.63 -4.52 3.92
N SER A 30 -0.54 -3.78 3.75
CA SER A 30 -0.13 -3.19 2.46
C SER A 30 0.47 -4.22 1.50
N ILE A 31 0.86 -5.40 2.01
CA ILE A 31 1.57 -6.45 1.24
C ILE A 31 2.88 -5.88 0.66
N GLY A 32 3.59 -5.08 1.45
CA GLY A 32 4.81 -4.38 1.03
C GLY A 32 4.54 -3.03 0.35
N HIS A 33 5.38 -2.68 -0.63
CA HIS A 33 5.29 -1.40 -1.35
C HIS A 33 4.07 -1.37 -2.29
N ILE A 34 3.31 -0.27 -2.22
CA ILE A 34 2.13 -0.03 -3.08
C ILE A 34 2.45 0.72 -4.37
N ARG A 35 3.64 1.33 -4.44
CA ARG A 35 4.13 2.07 -5.60
C ARG A 35 5.63 1.89 -5.73
N ASP A 36 6.08 1.90 -6.96
CA ASP A 36 7.49 1.87 -7.37
C ASP A 36 7.63 2.77 -8.60
N LEU A 37 8.88 3.04 -9.01
CA LEU A 37 9.13 3.69 -10.28
C LEU A 37 8.72 2.76 -11.45
N PRO A 38 8.27 3.32 -12.58
CA PRO A 38 8.00 2.54 -13.78
C PRO A 38 9.23 1.72 -14.17
N ARG A 39 9.06 0.41 -14.35
CA ARG A 39 10.13 -0.50 -14.75
C ARG A 39 10.33 -0.55 -16.26
N ASN A 40 9.35 -0.06 -17.00
CA ASN A 40 9.36 0.02 -18.45
C ASN A 40 8.42 1.13 -18.93
N ALA A 41 8.53 1.50 -20.21
CA ALA A 41 7.77 2.59 -20.83
C ALA A 41 6.24 2.38 -20.83
N SER A 42 5.76 1.14 -20.69
CA SER A 42 4.32 0.86 -20.65
C SER A 42 3.68 1.23 -19.31
N GLU A 43 4.46 1.22 -18.23
CA GLU A 43 4.04 1.59 -16.87
C GLU A 43 4.03 3.12 -16.64
N VAL A 44 4.63 3.88 -17.55
CA VAL A 44 4.64 5.34 -17.50
C VAL A 44 3.22 5.87 -17.77
N PRO A 45 2.62 6.64 -16.85
CA PRO A 45 1.27 7.17 -17.05
C PRO A 45 1.20 8.09 -18.27
N SER A 46 0.05 8.10 -18.97
CA SER A 46 -0.15 8.88 -20.21
C SER A 46 0.21 10.36 -20.06
N ALA A 47 -0.05 10.94 -18.90
CA ALA A 47 0.27 12.33 -18.57
C ALA A 47 1.78 12.65 -18.64
N PHE A 48 2.65 11.65 -18.46
CA PHE A 48 4.09 11.84 -18.40
C PHE A 48 4.84 11.27 -19.60
N LYS A 49 4.18 10.54 -20.53
CA LYS A 49 4.86 9.85 -21.65
C LYS A 49 5.65 10.75 -22.61
N ALA A 50 5.32 12.03 -22.68
CA ALA A 50 6.00 13.00 -23.54
C ALA A 50 7.24 13.61 -22.88
N GLU A 51 7.45 13.36 -21.59
CA GLU A 51 8.55 13.95 -20.85
C GLU A 51 9.90 13.31 -21.24
N PRO A 52 10.98 14.10 -21.41
CA PRO A 52 12.28 13.56 -21.81
C PRO A 52 12.88 12.56 -20.81
N TRP A 53 12.48 12.66 -19.53
CA TRP A 53 12.97 11.82 -18.43
C TRP A 53 12.12 10.57 -18.18
N SER A 54 11.02 10.38 -18.91
CA SER A 54 10.04 9.31 -18.64
C SER A 54 10.27 8.04 -19.46
N ARG A 55 11.50 7.74 -19.87
CA ARG A 55 11.83 6.52 -20.63
C ARG A 55 12.42 5.44 -19.75
#